data_AF-D7CDU0-F1
#
_entry.id   AF-D7CDU0-F1
#
_cell.length_a   1.000
_cell.length_b   1.000
_cell.length_c   1.000
_cell.angle_alpha   90.00
_cell.angle_beta   90.00
_cell.angle_gamma   90.00
#
_symmetry.space_group_name_H-M   'P 1'
#
loop_
_entity.id
_entity.type
_entity.pdbx_description
1 polymer ?
#
loop_
_entity_poly.entity_id
_entity_poly.type
_entity_poly.pdbx_seq_one_letter_code
_entity_poly.pdbx_strand_id
1 'polypeptide(L)'
;MHIRTLAVTATAVALAAVLTPSGPTEDTAAAAPSALKGDFNGDGYGDLAVTAPGEQLKDTGDDHEGTATAVWGSASGFSSALTAAKGRAD
;
A
#
# COMPACT_ATOMS: atom_id res chain seq x y z
N MET A 1 -31.66 -14.53 9.50
CA MET A 1 -30.56 -13.56 9.27
C MET A 1 -29.37 -14.33 8.72
N HIS A 2 -28.94 -14.05 7.48
CA HIS A 2 -27.79 -14.72 6.87
C HIS A 2 -26.74 -13.66 6.54
N ILE A 3 -25.73 -13.58 7.39
CA ILE A 3 -24.51 -12.80 7.16
C ILE A 3 -23.70 -13.53 6.08
N ARG A 4 -23.56 -12.90 4.90
CA ARG A 4 -22.83 -13.46 3.76
C ARG A 4 -21.44 -12.85 3.71
N THR A 5 -20.50 -13.47 4.41
CA THR A 5 -19.08 -13.09 4.35
C THR A 5 -18.51 -13.48 2.99
N LEU A 6 -18.17 -12.50 2.15
CA LEU A 6 -17.47 -12.73 0.88
C LEU A 6 -15.96 -12.69 1.14
N ALA A 7 -15.33 -13.86 1.12
CA ALA A 7 -13.88 -13.97 1.10
C ALA A 7 -13.39 -13.68 -0.33
N VAL A 8 -12.64 -12.59 -0.52
CA VAL A 8 -11.95 -12.32 -1.78
C VAL A 8 -10.57 -12.99 -1.70
N THR A 9 -10.43 -14.11 -2.39
CA THR A 9 -9.13 -14.75 -2.66
C THR A 9 -8.43 -14.00 -3.78
N ALA A 10 -7.30 -13.36 -3.48
CA ALA A 10 -6.39 -12.80 -4.49
C ALA A 10 -5.33 -13.84 -4.84
N THR A 11 -5.36 -14.35 -6.07
CA THR A 11 -4.32 -15.23 -6.60
C THR A 11 -3.24 -14.36 -7.24
N ALA A 12 -2.03 -14.33 -6.68
CA ALA A 12 -0.88 -13.68 -7.30
C ALA A 12 -0.16 -14.69 -8.21
N VAL A 13 -0.15 -14.43 -9.52
CA VAL A 13 0.70 -15.14 -10.48
C VAL A 13 2.03 -14.41 -10.56
N ALA A 14 3.11 -15.02 -10.08
CA ALA A 14 4.46 -14.53 -10.29
C ALA A 14 5.03 -15.17 -11.57
N LEU A 15 5.41 -14.34 -12.56
CA LEU A 15 6.11 -14.80 -13.75
C LEU A 15 7.60 -14.43 -13.63
N ALA A 16 8.46 -15.44 -13.44
CA ALA A 16 9.91 -15.27 -13.47
C ALA A 16 10.40 -15.42 -14.93
N ALA A 17 10.94 -14.34 -15.51
CA ALA A 17 11.58 -14.37 -16.82
C ALA A 17 13.11 -14.47 -16.69
N VAL A 18 13.68 -15.34 -17.52
CA VAL A 18 15.06 -15.84 -17.58
C VAL A 18 16.09 -14.78 -17.96
N LEU A 19 17.30 -14.90 -17.38
CA LEU A 19 18.49 -14.08 -17.58
C LEU A 19 19.35 -14.58 -18.77
N THR A 20 19.85 -13.66 -19.61
CA THR A 20 21.08 -13.84 -20.40
C THR A 20 21.89 -12.53 -20.40
N PRO A 21 23.10 -12.43 -19.82
CA PRO A 21 23.88 -11.19 -19.84
C PRO A 21 24.94 -11.23 -20.95
N SER A 22 24.94 -10.20 -21.81
CA SER A 22 26.03 -9.97 -22.78
C SER A 22 26.29 -8.46 -22.88
N GLY A 23 27.32 -7.97 -22.17
CA GLY A 23 27.92 -6.65 -22.37
C GLY A 23 28.00 -5.78 -21.10
N PRO A 24 29.06 -4.98 -20.91
CA PRO A 24 29.11 -4.00 -19.84
C PRO A 24 28.35 -2.75 -20.30
N THR A 25 27.06 -2.70 -20.04
CA THR A 25 26.34 -1.42 -19.99
C THR A 25 26.35 -1.00 -18.53
N GLU A 26 27.00 0.13 -18.26
CA GLU A 26 26.77 0.96 -17.09
C GLU A 26 25.26 1.22 -16.98
N ASP A 27 24.56 0.33 -16.31
CA ASP A 27 23.20 0.54 -15.86
C ASP A 27 23.27 0.17 -14.39
N THR A 28 22.99 1.16 -13.55
CA THR A 28 22.85 0.96 -12.10
C THR A 28 22.10 -0.35 -11.95
N ALA A 29 22.69 -1.35 -11.31
CA ALA A 29 21.97 -2.56 -10.97
C ALA A 29 20.78 -2.07 -10.14
N ALA A 30 19.65 -1.84 -10.80
CA ALA A 30 18.40 -1.51 -10.19
C ALA A 30 18.17 -2.75 -9.35
N ALA A 31 18.49 -2.65 -8.06
CA ALA A 31 18.27 -3.71 -7.12
C ALA A 31 16.84 -4.16 -7.40
N ALA A 32 16.68 -5.40 -7.89
CA ALA A 32 15.37 -5.95 -8.18
C ALA A 32 14.49 -5.56 -7.00
N PRO A 33 13.35 -4.88 -7.20
CA PRO A 33 12.63 -4.23 -6.12
C PRO A 33 12.40 -5.30 -5.07
N SER A 34 13.20 -5.22 -4.00
CA SER A 34 13.04 -6.08 -2.86
C SER A 34 11.71 -5.58 -2.36
N ALA A 35 10.64 -6.34 -2.60
CA ALA A 35 9.32 -6.03 -2.09
C ALA A 35 9.46 -6.08 -0.58
N LEU A 36 9.88 -4.96 0.01
CA LEU A 36 9.93 -4.78 1.45
C LEU A 36 8.50 -5.02 1.89
N LYS A 37 8.31 -5.88 2.89
CA LYS A 37 6.98 -6.04 3.45
C LYS A 37 6.56 -4.67 3.97
N GLY A 38 5.47 -4.14 3.42
CA GLY A 38 4.98 -2.80 3.75
C GLY A 38 5.54 -1.67 2.90
N ASP A 39 6.25 -1.93 1.80
CA ASP A 39 6.46 -0.94 0.73
C ASP A 39 5.29 -1.04 -0.26
N PHE A 40 4.36 -0.09 -0.16
CA PHE A 40 3.12 -0.10 -0.93
C PHE A 40 3.26 0.61 -2.28
N ASN A 41 4.25 1.49 -2.44
CA ASN A 41 4.45 2.31 -3.64
C ASN A 41 5.65 1.86 -4.49
N GLY A 42 6.48 0.94 -3.99
CA GLY A 42 7.65 0.38 -4.66
C GLY A 42 8.89 1.27 -4.67
N ASP A 43 8.99 2.25 -3.75
CA ASP A 43 10.09 3.22 -3.73
C ASP A 43 11.34 2.74 -2.98
N GLY A 44 11.29 1.54 -2.38
CA GLY A 44 12.40 0.95 -1.64
C GLY A 44 12.49 1.39 -0.18
N TYR A 45 11.48 2.08 0.35
CA TYR A 45 11.33 2.40 1.76
C TYR A 45 10.06 1.75 2.33
N GLY A 46 10.08 1.46 3.65
CA GLY A 46 8.90 0.91 4.31
C GLY A 46 7.83 1.97 4.56
N ASP A 47 6.59 1.66 4.23
CA ASP A 47 5.41 2.49 4.43
C ASP A 47 4.55 2.03 5.61
N LEU A 48 3.57 2.85 5.99
CA LEU A 48 2.60 2.55 7.04
C LEU A 48 1.16 2.77 6.59
N ALA A 49 0.28 1.83 6.90
CA ALA A 49 -1.17 2.00 6.80
C ALA A 49 -1.76 2.25 8.19
N VAL A 50 -2.48 3.36 8.34
CA VAL A 50 -3.14 3.77 9.59
C VAL A 50 -4.63 3.92 9.34
N THR A 51 -5.44 3.35 10.23
CA THR A 51 -6.90 3.46 10.17
C THR A 51 -7.44 4.19 11.39
N ALA A 52 -8.39 5.10 11.18
CA ALA A 52 -9.15 5.77 12.23
C ALA A 52 -10.64 5.42 12.09
N PRO A 53 -11.09 4.27 12.63
CA PRO A 53 -12.51 3.93 12.64
C PRO A 53 -13.27 4.79 13.67
N GLY A 54 -14.50 5.17 13.36
CA GLY A 54 -15.34 6.04 14.20
C GLY A 54 -14.93 7.51 14.21
N GLU A 55 -14.16 7.97 13.22
CA GLU A 55 -13.83 9.38 13.05
C GLU A 55 -15.04 10.16 12.53
N GLN A 56 -15.27 11.36 13.08
CA GLN A 56 -16.24 12.32 12.57
C GLN A 56 -15.62 13.12 11.42
N LEU A 57 -16.13 12.95 10.21
CA LEU A 57 -15.62 13.69 9.05
C LEU A 57 -16.53 14.87 8.76
N LYS A 58 -15.90 16.05 8.70
CA LYS A 58 -16.59 17.34 8.60
C LYS A 58 -17.38 17.49 7.30
N ASP A 59 -16.98 16.72 6.29
CA ASP A 59 -17.45 16.85 4.91
C ASP A 59 -18.80 16.15 4.68
N THR A 60 -19.13 15.22 5.57
CA THR A 60 -20.23 14.25 5.46
C THR A 60 -21.25 14.45 6.57
N GLY A 61 -20.84 15.03 7.72
CA GLY A 61 -21.73 15.36 8.84
C GLY A 61 -22.24 14.12 9.58
N ASP A 62 -21.63 12.97 9.34
CA ASP A 62 -21.94 11.69 9.97
C ASP A 62 -20.95 11.40 11.12
N ASP A 63 -21.48 10.96 12.27
CA ASP A 63 -20.66 10.70 13.47
C ASP A 63 -20.01 9.31 13.52
N HIS A 64 -20.16 8.50 12.46
CA HIS A 64 -19.79 7.08 12.43
C HIS A 64 -19.03 6.72 11.16
N GLU A 65 -18.00 7.49 10.84
CA GLU A 65 -17.18 7.27 9.65
C GLU A 65 -15.80 6.78 10.03
N GLY A 66 -14.94 6.61 9.05
CA GLY A 66 -13.56 6.31 9.28
C GLY A 66 -12.70 6.57 8.06
N THR A 67 -11.41 6.69 8.32
CA THR A 67 -10.41 6.93 7.29
C THR A 67 -9.34 5.85 7.32
N ALA A 68 -8.77 5.58 6.14
CA ALA A 68 -7.53 4.85 6.00
C ALA A 68 -6.51 5.76 5.32
N THR A 69 -5.37 5.96 5.97
CA THR A 69 -4.28 6.82 5.49
C THR A 69 -3.03 5.99 5.31
N ALA A 70 -2.39 6.16 4.17
CA ALA A 70 -1.10 5.57 3.88
C ALA A 70 -0.01 6.64 4.07
N VAL A 71 1.11 6.26 4.68
CA VAL A 71 2.25 7.13 5.00
C VAL A 71 3.49 6.57 4.31
N TRP A 72 4.13 7.38 3.48
CA TRP A 72 5.27 6.99 2.66
C TRP A 72 6.58 7.12 3.43
N GLY A 73 7.42 6.09 3.35
CA GLY A 73 8.77 6.09 3.88
C GLY A 73 9.74 6.96 3.08
N SER A 74 10.96 7.10 3.59
CA SER A 74 12.12 7.70 2.94
C SER A 74 13.38 7.46 3.77
N ALA A 75 14.54 7.79 3.20
CA ALA A 75 15.82 7.76 3.91
C ALA A 75 15.87 8.64 5.16
N SER A 76 15.04 9.69 5.22
CA SER A 76 15.00 10.65 6.32
C SER A 76 13.82 10.42 7.28
N GLY A 77 13.11 9.30 7.17
CA GLY A 77 11.87 9.02 7.89
C GLY A 77 10.64 9.12 6.98
N PHE A 78 9.52 9.69 7.43
CA PHE A 78 8.31 9.79 6.61
C PHE A 78 8.36 10.98 5.64
N SER A 79 7.96 10.75 4.38
CA SER A 79 8.00 11.76 3.32
C SER A 79 6.66 12.45 3.08
N SER A 80 5.57 11.68 3.04
CA SER A 80 4.23 12.20 2.78
C SER A 80 3.15 11.22 3.22
N ALA A 81 1.89 11.63 3.14
CA ALA A 81 0.75 10.78 3.45
C ALA A 81 -0.43 11.06 2.51
N LEU A 82 -1.24 10.04 2.27
CA LEU A 82 -2.45 10.10 1.45
C LEU A 82 -3.60 9.38 2.15
N THR A 83 -4.75 10.03 2.25
CA THR A 83 -6.00 9.36 2.62
C THR A 83 -6.44 8.46 1.46
N ALA A 84 -6.28 7.16 1.64
CA ALA A 84 -6.58 6.14 0.64
C ALA A 84 -8.06 5.76 0.62
N ALA A 85 -8.75 5.89 1.75
CA ALA A 85 -10.18 5.63 1.84
C ALA A 85 -10.86 6.46 2.93
N LYS A 86 -12.15 6.69 2.71
CA LYS A 86 -13.11 7.29 3.64
C LYS A 86 -14.42 6.51 3.53
N GLY A 87 -15.07 6.19 4.64
CA GLY A 87 -16.35 5.51 4.60
C GLY A 87 -17.00 5.27 5.96
N ARG A 88 -18.27 4.89 5.92
CA ARG A 88 -19.07 4.50 7.09
C ARG A 88 -18.70 3.09 7.56
N ALA A 89 -18.79 2.83 8.86
CA ALA A 89 -18.38 1.56 9.48
C ALA A 89 -19.54 0.57 9.71
N ASP A 90 -20.65 0.69 8.97
CA ASP A 90 -21.93 -0.02 9.19
C ASP A 90 -22.11 -1.34 8.40
#